data_AF-A0A843TU96-F1
#
_entry.id   AF-A0A843TU96-F1
#
_cell.length_a   1.000
_cell.length_b   1.000
_cell.length_c   1.000
_cell.angle_alpha   90.00
_cell.angle_beta   90.00
_cell.angle_gamma   90.00
#
_symmetry.space_group_name_H-M   'P 1'
#
loop_
_entity.id
_entity.type
_entity.pdbx_description
1 polymer ?
#
loop_
_entity_poly.entity_id
_entity_poly.type
_entity_poly.pdbx_seq_one_letter_code
_entity_poly.pdbx_strand_id
1 'polypeptide(L)' 'MQGLVQAMQTQAHTQAALQAQLEAQDGAVEVGWDEFVRLFRAKFVPEHIQDKMEQEFLSLT' A
#
# COMPACT_ATOMS: atom_id res chain seq x y z
N MET A 1 19.99 39.00 5.32
CA MET A 1 20.40 37.57 5.23
C MET A 1 19.67 36.65 6.21
N GLN A 2 19.17 37.11 7.37
CA GLN A 2 18.46 36.26 8.34
C GLN A 2 17.20 35.55 7.80
N GLY A 3 16.40 36.21 6.94
CA GLY A 3 15.19 35.59 6.39
C GLY A 3 15.44 34.36 5.49
N LEU A 4 16.58 34.32 4.79
CA LEU A 4 16.94 33.18 3.93
C LEU A 4 17.36 31.96 4.77
N VAL A 5 18.07 32.19 5.88
CA VAL A 5 18.42 31.15 6.85
C VAL A 5 17.17 30.57 7.50
N GLN A 6 16.21 31.42 7.86
CA GLN A 6 14.96 31.01 8.47
C GLN A 6 14.07 30.21 7.49
N ALA A 7 14.04 30.60 6.22
CA ALA A 7 13.35 29.85 5.16
C ALA A 7 13.97 28.47 4.95
N MET A 8 15.30 28.37 4.89
CA MET A 8 16.00 27.09 4.76
C MET A 8 15.77 26.16 5.97
N GLN A 9 15.80 26.70 7.19
CA GLN A 9 15.50 25.93 8.40
C GLN A 9 14.06 25.39 8.37
N THR A 10 13.10 26.24 7.99
CA THR A 10 11.69 25.85 7.86
C THR A 10 11.51 24.75 6.80
N GLN A 11 12.22 24.85 5.67
CA GLN A 11 12.20 23.86 4.62
C GLN A 11 12.79 22.52 5.09
N ALA A 12 13.90 22.53 5.82
CA ALA A 12 14.53 21.31 6.34
C ALA A 12 13.63 20.58 7.35
N HIS A 13 12.95 21.32 8.24
CA HIS A 13 12.00 20.72 9.18
C HIS A 13 10.78 20.13 8.48
N THR A 14 10.25 20.83 7.47
CA THR A 14 9.13 20.31 6.66
C THR A 14 9.52 19.04 5.92
N GLN A 15 10.74 18.99 5.37
CA GLN A 15 11.24 17.82 4.67
C GLN A 15 11.42 16.63 5.61
N ALA A 16 11.98 16.84 6.81
CA ALA A 16 12.15 15.80 7.82
C ALA A 16 10.80 15.25 8.31
N ALA A 17 9.80 16.13 8.51
CA ALA A 17 8.46 15.71 8.92
C ALA A 17 7.76 14.89 7.82
N LEU A 18 7.89 15.29 6.55
CA LEU A 18 7.33 14.56 5.43
C LEU A 18 7.99 13.18 5.29
N GLN A 19 9.31 13.11 5.43
CA GLN A 19 10.02 11.85 5.34
C GLN A 19 9.63 10.88 6.47
N ALA A 20 9.53 11.38 7.71
CA ALA A 20 9.04 10.57 8.83
C ALA A 20 7.60 10.10 8.63
N GLN A 21 6.74 10.90 8.01
CA GLN A 21 5.36 10.50 7.66
C GLN A 21 5.31 9.44 6.56
N LEU A 22 6.24 9.45 5.61
CA LEU A 22 6.36 8.43 4.57
C LEU A 22 6.89 7.12 5.15
N GLU A 23 7.93 7.19 5.99
CA GLU A 23 8.48 6.02 6.69
C GLU A 23 7.47 5.39 7.65
N ALA A 24 6.65 6.20 8.32
CA ALA A 24 5.57 5.70 9.19
C ALA A 24 4.37 5.11 8.40
N GLN A 25 4.18 5.53 7.14
CA GLN A 25 3.17 4.95 6.24
C GLN A 25 3.66 3.69 5.53
N ASP A 26 4.97 3.46 5.49
CA ASP A 26 5.58 2.22 5.03
C ASP A 26 5.43 1.13 6.10
N GLY A 27 4.18 0.93 6.54
CA GLY A 27 3.75 -0.17 7.40
C GLY A 27 3.68 -1.44 6.58
N ALA A 28 4.81 -1.84 5.99
CA ALA A 28 4.99 -3.16 5.40
C ALA A 28 4.76 -4.17 6.51
N VAL A 29 3.54 -4.69 6.58
CA VAL A 29 3.20 -5.76 7.51
C VAL A 29 3.89 -6.99 6.99
N GLU A 30 4.87 -7.48 7.73
CA GLU A 30 5.46 -8.79 7.46
C GLU A 30 4.37 -9.84 7.71
N VAL A 31 3.73 -10.27 6.63
CA VAL A 31 2.71 -11.32 6.64
C VAL A 31 3.32 -12.58 6.07
N GLY A 32 3.08 -13.71 6.74
CA GLY A 32 3.38 -15.02 6.16
C GLY A 32 2.59 -15.22 4.86
N TRP A 33 3.14 -16.05 3.97
CA TRP A 33 2.54 -16.30 2.66
C TRP A 33 1.06 -16.72 2.74
N ASP A 34 0.71 -17.60 3.68
CA ASP A 34 -0.67 -18.08 3.84
C ASP A 34 -1.63 -16.95 4.26
N GLU A 35 -1.17 -16.05 5.13
CA GLU A 35 -1.96 -14.91 5.59
C GLU A 35 -2.13 -13.87 4.47
N PHE A 36 -1.07 -13.63 3.68
CA PHE A 36 -1.17 -12.82 2.47
C PHE A 36 -2.21 -13.38 1.50
N VAL A 37 -2.14 -14.67 1.18
CA VAL A 37 -3.08 -15.31 0.24
C VAL A 37 -4.52 -15.21 0.75
N ARG A 38 -4.74 -15.42 2.06
CA ARG A 38 -6.06 -15.29 2.67
C ARG A 38 -6.63 -13.89 2.52
N LEU A 39 -5.86 -12.86 2.89
CA LEU A 39 -6.27 -11.46 2.80
C LEU A 39 -6.46 -11.00 1.36
N PHE A 40 -5.56 -11.40 0.46
CA PHE A 40 -5.63 -11.08 -0.95
C PHE A 40 -6.89 -11.66 -1.59
N ARG A 41 -7.19 -12.95 -1.37
CA ARG A 41 -8.41 -13.59 -1.89
C ARG A 41 -9.67 -12.93 -1.36
N ALA A 42 -9.73 -12.65 -0.06
CA ALA A 42 -10.90 -12.00 0.56
C ALA A 42 -11.20 -10.62 -0.06
N LYS A 43 -10.16 -9.87 -0.46
CA LYS A 43 -10.30 -8.53 -1.01
C LYS A 43 -10.50 -8.50 -2.52
N PHE A 44 -9.77 -9.32 -3.25
CA PHE A 44 -9.65 -9.24 -4.71
C PHE A 44 -10.35 -10.37 -5.46
N VAL A 45 -10.76 -11.43 -4.76
CA VAL A 45 -11.46 -12.57 -5.36
C VAL A 45 -12.79 -12.86 -4.62
N PRO A 46 -13.78 -11.96 -4.70
CA PRO A 46 -15.13 -12.21 -4.19
C PRO A 46 -15.77 -13.44 -4.83
N GLU A 47 -16.77 -14.06 -4.17
CA GLU A 47 -17.46 -15.28 -4.66
C GLU A 47 -17.90 -15.16 -6.12
N HIS A 48 -18.57 -14.07 -6.50
CA HIS A 48 -19.03 -13.89 -7.88
C HIS A 48 -17.90 -13.84 -8.94
N ILE A 49 -16.67 -13.49 -8.54
CA ILE A 49 -15.51 -13.56 -9.44
C ILE A 49 -15.01 -15.01 -9.54
N GLN A 50 -15.04 -15.77 -8.43
CA GLN A 50 -14.70 -17.20 -8.45
C GLN A 50 -15.68 -17.97 -9.34
N ASP A 51 -16.98 -17.75 -9.15
CA ASP A 51 -18.05 -18.38 -9.94
C ASP A 51 -17.88 -18.08 -11.43
N LYS A 52 -17.53 -16.83 -11.78
CA LYS A 52 -17.29 -16.43 -13.15
C LYS A 52 -16.04 -17.10 -13.73
N MET A 53 -14.94 -17.16 -12.98
CA MET A 53 -13.71 -17.84 -13.42
C MET A 53 -13.95 -19.35 -13.62
N GLU A 54 -14.76 -19.97 -12.76
CA GLU A 54 -15.14 -21.38 -12.89
C GLU A 54 -16.01 -21.61 -14.14
N GLN A 55 -17.00 -20.75 -14.39
CA GLN A 55 -17.81 -20.81 -15.60
C GLN A 55 -16.96 -20.62 -16.88
N GLU A 56 -16.06 -19.65 -16.88
CA GLU A 56 -15.14 -19.42 -18.00
C GLU A 56 -14.26 -20.65 -18.24
N PHE A 57 -13.70 -21.25 -17.18
CA PHE A 57 -12.91 -22.47 -17.28
C PHE A 57 -13.71 -23.66 -17.85
N LEU A 58 -14.92 -23.89 -17.35
CA LEU A 58 -15.80 -24.97 -17.82
C LEU A 58 -16.31 -24.75 -19.25
N SER A 59 -16.32 -23.51 -19.73
CA SER A 59 -16.72 -23.16 -21.11
C SER A 59 -15.61 -23.34 -22.16
N LEU A 60 -14.39 -23.69 -21.74
CA LEU A 60 -13.24 -23.91 -22.64
C LEU A 60 -13.19 -25.31 -23.27
N THR A 61 -14.17 -26.17 -22.98
CA THR A 61 -14.38 -27.50 -23.61
C THR A 61 -15.58 -27.49 -24.55
#